data_AF-A0A840IQ59-F1
#
_entry.id   AF-A0A840IQ59-F1
#
_cell.length_a   1.000
_cell.length_b   1.000
_cell.length_c   1.000
_cell.angle_alpha   90.00
_cell.angle_beta   90.00
_cell.angle_gamma   90.00
#
_symmetry.space_group_name_H-M   'P 1'
#
loop_
_entity.id
_entity.type
_entity.pdbx_description
1 polymer ?
#
loop_
_entity_poly.entity_id
_entity_poly.type
_entity_poly.pdbx_seq_one_letter_code
_entity_poly.pdbx_strand_id
1 'polypeptide(L)'
;MDSAAAVCGPVVVAFDGSPRAEHALDWAALAAAGRGTSLVIASTTWWPAVFEPAALAVRLVPDACVDEAVAAVTEAWPALEVSGVEAGGAGEVLGCAAELDAALLVVAADAGIPVRGLVRGAAVPIAFAGGPVGGGPVVVGIDAWRIRPAKLAFAFDLANAAGQEVHILHTGTRRWRGTAARAFAGFAVAELGDWLVSYPDVAVRYEFTTAGRTSVLARRARAASLLVG
;
A
#
# COMPACT_ATOMS: atom_id res chain seq x y z
N MET A 1 -12.33 -12.27 -19.24
CA MET A 1 -11.54 -11.14 -18.73
C MET A 1 -10.37 -10.95 -19.67
N ASP A 2 -10.40 -9.92 -20.52
CA ASP A 2 -9.22 -9.52 -21.26
C ASP A 2 -8.11 -9.18 -20.27
N SER A 3 -6.93 -9.74 -20.53
CA SER A 3 -5.74 -9.63 -19.69
C SER A 3 -5.52 -8.18 -19.29
N ALA A 4 -5.68 -7.88 -18.01
CA ALA A 4 -5.08 -6.69 -17.41
C ALA A 4 -3.60 -6.72 -17.84
N ALA A 5 -3.14 -5.68 -18.55
CA ALA A 5 -1.73 -5.56 -18.86
C ALA A 5 -0.96 -5.75 -17.55
N ALA A 6 -0.14 -6.80 -17.48
CA ALA A 6 0.66 -7.09 -16.30
C ALA A 6 1.45 -5.82 -16.00
N VAL A 7 1.20 -5.21 -14.84
CA VAL A 7 1.98 -4.06 -14.39
C VAL A 7 3.39 -4.60 -14.15
N CYS A 8 4.30 -4.32 -15.08
CA CYS A 8 5.53 -5.09 -15.27
C CYS A 8 6.74 -4.50 -14.54
N GLY A 9 6.52 -3.51 -13.66
CA GLY A 9 7.57 -2.87 -12.89
C GLY A 9 7.89 -3.55 -11.55
N PRO A 10 8.99 -3.17 -10.90
CA PRO A 10 9.34 -3.64 -9.57
C PRO A 10 8.34 -3.16 -8.52
N VAL A 11 8.32 -3.84 -7.38
CA VAL A 11 7.79 -3.26 -6.14
C VAL A 11 8.88 -2.41 -5.51
N VAL A 12 8.58 -1.16 -5.18
CA VAL A 12 9.48 -0.25 -4.46
C VAL A 12 8.99 -0.12 -3.03
N VAL A 13 9.90 -0.15 -2.06
CA VAL A 13 9.60 0.11 -0.64
C VAL A 13 10.44 1.26 -0.11
N ALA A 14 9.79 2.22 0.56
CA ALA A 14 10.49 3.22 1.34
C ALA A 14 10.96 2.60 2.66
N PHE A 15 12.26 2.62 2.91
CA PHE A 15 12.87 1.97 4.07
C PHE A 15 13.73 2.95 4.85
N ASP A 16 13.42 3.12 6.13
CA ASP A 16 14.16 4.00 7.04
C ASP A 16 14.79 3.23 8.22
N GLY A 17 14.76 1.89 8.18
CA GLY A 17 15.27 1.05 9.27
C GLY A 17 14.43 1.07 10.55
N SER A 18 13.30 1.76 10.57
CA SER A 18 12.39 1.71 11.72
C SER A 18 11.65 0.37 11.78
N PRO A 19 11.18 -0.08 12.97
CA PRO A 19 10.37 -1.30 13.08
C PRO A 19 9.09 -1.29 12.23
N ARG A 20 8.59 -0.09 11.85
CA ARG A 20 7.45 0.01 10.94
C ARG A 20 7.86 -0.15 9.49
N ALA A 21 9.05 0.32 9.11
CA ALA A 21 9.60 0.08 7.79
C ALA A 21 9.98 -1.39 7.57
N GLU A 22 10.34 -2.12 8.62
CA GLU A 22 10.49 -3.59 8.56
C GLU A 22 9.18 -4.27 8.15
N HIS A 23 8.05 -3.91 8.77
CA HIS A 23 6.76 -4.44 8.32
C HIS A 23 6.44 -4.04 6.88
N ALA A 24 6.78 -2.82 6.47
CA ALA A 24 6.60 -2.39 5.08
C ALA A 24 7.46 -3.22 4.12
N LEU A 25 8.68 -3.57 4.53
CA LEU A 25 9.60 -4.43 3.77
C LEU A 25 9.03 -5.84 3.61
N ASP A 26 8.50 -6.44 4.67
CA ASP A 26 7.85 -7.75 4.61
C ASP A 26 6.67 -7.75 3.63
N TRP A 27 5.83 -6.71 3.70
CA TRP A 27 4.70 -6.52 2.77
C TRP A 27 5.16 -6.35 1.32
N ALA A 28 6.25 -5.62 1.10
CA ALA A 28 6.80 -5.39 -0.23
C ALA A 28 7.41 -6.68 -0.81
N ALA A 29 8.12 -7.46 -0.01
CA ALA A 29 8.67 -8.75 -0.42
C ALA A 29 7.55 -9.74 -0.79
N LEU A 30 6.51 -9.85 0.05
CA LEU A 30 5.33 -10.65 -0.25
C LEU A 30 4.65 -10.20 -1.56
N ALA A 31 4.51 -8.89 -1.76
CA ALA A 31 3.93 -8.32 -2.97
C ALA A 31 4.76 -8.66 -4.23
N ALA A 32 6.07 -8.49 -4.15
CA ALA A 32 6.98 -8.73 -5.27
C ALA A 32 7.00 -10.22 -5.63
N ALA A 33 7.12 -11.10 -4.64
CA ALA A 33 7.10 -12.55 -4.81
C ALA A 33 5.78 -13.04 -5.41
N GLY A 34 4.63 -12.56 -4.89
CA GLY A 34 3.32 -12.91 -5.42
C GLY A 34 3.08 -12.45 -6.87
N ARG A 35 3.82 -11.42 -7.30
CA ARG A 35 3.76 -10.86 -8.66
C ARG A 35 4.80 -11.45 -9.61
N GLY A 36 5.77 -12.20 -9.10
CA GLY A 36 6.93 -12.63 -9.87
C GLY A 36 7.74 -11.46 -10.43
N THR A 37 7.83 -10.36 -9.68
CA THR A 37 8.64 -9.18 -10.03
C THR A 37 9.72 -8.94 -9.00
N SER A 38 10.67 -8.05 -9.30
CA SER A 38 11.75 -7.69 -8.38
C SER A 38 11.29 -6.70 -7.29
N LEU A 39 12.05 -6.67 -6.20
CA LEU A 39 11.90 -5.72 -5.10
C LEU A 39 13.06 -4.73 -5.11
N VAL A 40 12.75 -3.44 -4.99
CA VAL A 40 13.71 -2.36 -4.81
C VAL A 40 13.51 -1.72 -3.44
N ILE A 41 14.54 -1.78 -2.60
CA ILE A 41 14.57 -1.14 -1.29
C ILE A 41 15.16 0.25 -1.45
N ALA A 42 14.30 1.27 -1.41
CA ALA A 42 14.71 2.66 -1.45
C ALA A 42 14.93 3.16 -0.01
N SER A 43 16.20 3.28 0.40
CA SER A 43 16.53 3.88 1.70
C SER A 43 16.01 5.29 1.76
N THR A 44 15.60 5.77 2.92
CA THR A 44 15.34 7.19 3.13
C THR A 44 16.18 7.67 4.29
N THR A 45 17.02 8.67 4.04
CA THR A 45 17.83 9.30 5.09
C THR A 45 17.07 10.40 5.83
N TRP A 46 15.91 10.84 5.33
CA TRP A 46 15.06 11.86 5.96
C TRP A 46 13.57 11.78 5.50
N TRP A 47 12.63 11.53 6.42
CA TRP A 47 11.18 11.48 6.10
C TRP A 47 10.25 11.90 7.27
N PRO A 48 9.26 12.80 7.08
CA PRO A 48 9.32 14.07 6.38
C PRO A 48 9.63 15.23 7.36
N ALA A 49 10.64 16.03 7.06
CA ALA A 49 10.87 17.35 7.68
C ALA A 49 10.14 18.50 6.95
N VAL A 50 9.07 18.21 6.20
CA VAL A 50 8.47 19.17 5.23
C VAL A 50 7.50 20.18 5.87
N PHE A 51 7.55 20.43 7.19
CA PHE A 51 6.81 21.53 7.82
C PHE A 51 7.61 22.36 8.84
N GLU A 52 8.92 22.14 8.99
CA GLU A 52 9.78 22.96 9.87
C GLU A 52 10.88 23.64 9.04
N PRO A 53 11.32 24.87 9.38
CA PRO A 53 12.36 25.57 8.62
C PRO A 53 13.65 24.75 8.61
N ALA A 54 14.32 24.72 7.45
CA ALA A 54 15.46 23.87 7.08
C ALA A 54 16.70 23.90 8.02
N ALA A 55 16.69 24.67 9.11
CA ALA A 55 17.83 24.82 10.03
C ALA A 55 17.88 23.76 11.16
N LEU A 56 16.85 22.89 11.29
CA LEU A 56 16.72 21.92 12.40
C LEU A 56 16.42 20.49 11.92
N ALA A 57 16.86 20.12 10.72
CA ALA A 57 16.80 18.73 10.26
C ALA A 57 17.83 17.87 11.02
N VAL A 58 17.48 17.48 12.24
CA VAL A 58 18.22 16.48 13.00
C VAL A 58 18.06 15.14 12.27
N ARG A 59 19.19 14.49 11.96
CA ARG A 59 19.26 13.08 11.55
C ARG A 59 18.67 12.24 12.70
N LEU A 60 17.37 11.99 12.66
CA LEU A 60 16.62 11.35 13.74
C LEU A 60 16.49 9.83 13.59
N VAL A 61 17.00 9.28 12.49
CA VAL A 61 16.78 7.87 12.13
C VAL A 61 18.14 7.17 12.07
N PRO A 62 18.26 5.95 12.64
CA PRO A 62 19.47 5.14 12.53
C PRO A 62 19.88 4.97 11.06
N ASP A 63 21.17 4.74 10.84
CA ASP A 63 21.70 4.40 9.52
C ASP A 63 21.01 3.15 9.01
N ALA A 64 19.96 3.32 8.21
CA ALA A 64 19.33 2.24 7.49
C ALA A 64 20.36 1.71 6.49
N CYS A 65 21.03 0.62 6.85
CA CYS A 65 21.94 -0.06 5.97
C CYS A 65 21.11 -0.80 4.93
N VAL A 66 20.99 -0.22 3.74
CA VAL A 66 20.27 -0.84 2.61
C VAL A 66 20.81 -2.23 2.32
N ASP A 67 22.14 -2.38 2.41
CA ASP A 67 22.79 -3.67 2.16
C ASP A 67 22.35 -4.73 3.17
N GLU A 68 22.17 -4.38 4.45
CA GLU A 68 21.63 -5.29 5.47
C GLU A 68 20.18 -5.66 5.17
N ALA A 69 19.35 -4.68 4.77
CA ALA A 69 17.96 -4.95 4.40
C ALA A 69 17.86 -5.84 3.15
N VAL A 70 18.69 -5.60 2.13
CA VAL A 70 18.79 -6.44 0.93
C VAL A 70 19.22 -7.85 1.29
N ALA A 71 20.27 -7.99 2.13
CA ALA A 71 20.75 -9.29 2.57
C ALA A 71 19.68 -10.07 3.34
N ALA A 72 18.99 -9.42 4.29
CA ALA A 72 17.93 -10.03 5.08
C ALA A 72 16.76 -10.51 4.22
N VAL A 73 16.32 -9.71 3.24
CA VAL A 73 15.23 -10.13 2.35
C VAL A 73 15.70 -11.23 1.40
N THR A 74 16.93 -11.16 0.89
CA THR A 74 17.47 -12.20 0.01
C THR A 74 17.57 -13.55 0.73
N GLU A 75 17.94 -13.54 2.02
CA GLU A 75 17.95 -14.73 2.86
C GLU A 75 16.52 -15.30 3.07
N ALA A 76 15.56 -14.44 3.38
CA ALA A 76 14.17 -14.84 3.60
C ALA A 76 13.43 -15.26 2.31
N TRP A 77 13.82 -14.69 1.16
CA TRP A 77 13.20 -14.90 -0.15
C TRP A 77 14.25 -15.21 -1.22
N PRO A 78 14.87 -16.40 -1.23
CA PRO A 78 16.00 -16.70 -2.13
C PRO A 78 15.68 -16.66 -3.63
N ALA A 79 14.40 -16.75 -3.99
CA ALA A 79 13.94 -16.68 -5.38
C ALA A 79 13.56 -15.25 -5.83
N LEU A 80 13.54 -14.29 -4.90
CA LEU A 80 13.19 -12.91 -5.18
C LEU A 80 14.45 -12.13 -5.59
N GLU A 81 14.38 -11.43 -6.72
CA GLU A 81 15.42 -10.47 -7.08
C GLU A 81 15.24 -9.21 -6.23
N VAL A 82 16.24 -8.89 -5.41
CA VAL A 82 16.23 -7.75 -4.48
C VAL A 82 17.40 -6.83 -4.81
N SER A 83 17.14 -5.54 -4.92
CA SER A 83 18.18 -4.51 -5.04
C SER A 83 17.93 -3.33 -4.10
N GLY A 84 19.00 -2.60 -3.82
CA GLY A 84 19.01 -1.47 -2.92
C GLY A 84 19.35 -0.17 -3.65
N VAL A 85 18.64 0.91 -3.31
CA VAL A 85 18.95 2.26 -3.79
C VAL A 85 18.93 3.22 -2.62
N GLU A 86 19.97 4.03 -2.49
CA GLU A 86 19.93 5.17 -1.56
C GLU A 86 19.05 6.26 -2.18
N ALA A 87 17.89 6.49 -1.57
CA ALA A 87 17.11 7.69 -1.83
C ALA A 87 17.26 8.65 -0.64
N GLY A 88 17.30 9.95 -0.91
CA GLY A 88 17.30 10.95 0.14
C GLY A 88 15.95 11.01 0.82
N GLY A 89 15.11 11.93 0.33
CA GLY A 89 13.83 12.28 0.96
C GLY A 89 12.61 11.76 0.21
N ALA A 90 11.44 12.29 0.60
CA ALA A 90 10.17 11.83 0.04
C ALA A 90 9.94 12.05 -1.44
N GLY A 91 10.49 13.13 -1.98
CA GLY A 91 10.47 13.36 -3.42
C GLY A 91 11.30 12.33 -4.18
N GLU A 92 12.42 11.89 -3.63
CA GLU A 92 13.36 10.99 -4.31
C GLU A 92 12.85 9.55 -4.35
N VAL A 93 12.21 9.06 -3.28
CA VAL A 93 11.53 7.74 -3.35
C VAL A 93 10.39 7.74 -4.37
N LEU A 94 9.61 8.82 -4.42
CA LEU A 94 8.56 8.96 -5.43
C LEU A 94 9.14 9.05 -6.84
N GLY A 95 10.25 9.76 -7.00
CA GLY A 95 11.01 9.84 -8.24
C GLY A 95 11.53 8.47 -8.67
N CYS A 96 12.19 7.74 -7.77
CA CYS A 96 12.66 6.38 -8.00
C CYS A 96 11.53 5.44 -8.43
N ALA A 97 10.40 5.47 -7.73
CA ALA A 97 9.24 4.65 -8.10
C ALA A 97 8.66 5.02 -9.47
N ALA A 98 8.65 6.31 -9.83
CA ALA A 98 8.20 6.74 -11.16
C ALA A 98 9.21 6.39 -12.27
N GLU A 99 10.50 6.57 -12.02
CA GLU A 99 11.59 6.27 -12.95
C GLU A 99 11.69 4.78 -13.27
N LEU A 100 11.44 3.93 -12.28
CA LEU A 100 11.42 2.48 -12.43
C LEU A 100 10.10 1.93 -12.99
N ASP A 101 9.14 2.80 -13.32
CA ASP A 101 7.76 2.42 -13.69
C ASP A 101 7.17 1.42 -12.68
N ALA A 102 7.38 1.69 -11.38
CA ALA A 102 7.11 0.75 -10.31
C ALA A 102 5.65 0.29 -10.34
N ALA A 103 5.46 -1.01 -10.17
CA ALA A 103 4.13 -1.58 -10.07
C ALA A 103 3.42 -1.19 -8.77
N LEU A 104 4.21 -0.83 -7.75
CA LEU A 104 3.74 -0.48 -6.42
C LEU A 104 4.82 0.29 -5.66
N LEU A 105 4.40 1.29 -4.90
CA LEU A 105 5.19 1.86 -3.81
C LEU A 105 4.59 1.45 -2.45
N VAL A 106 5.38 0.79 -1.62
CA VAL A 106 5.03 0.44 -0.24
C VAL A 106 5.71 1.41 0.71
N VAL A 107 4.96 1.93 1.67
CA VAL A 107 5.47 2.81 2.71
C VAL A 107 4.97 2.37 4.07
N ALA A 108 5.75 2.57 5.12
CA ALA A 108 5.28 2.40 6.49
C ALA A 108 4.11 3.36 6.78
N ALA A 109 3.09 2.91 7.50
CA ALA A 109 2.02 3.76 7.98
C ALA A 109 2.44 4.39 9.31
N ASP A 110 2.98 5.62 9.27
CA ASP A 110 3.18 6.42 10.47
C ASP A 110 2.02 7.42 10.68
N ALA A 111 1.67 7.67 11.94
CA ALA A 111 0.70 8.69 12.33
C ALA A 111 1.09 10.11 11.89
N GLY A 112 2.38 10.34 11.60
CA GLY A 112 2.92 11.61 11.09
C GLY A 112 2.97 11.75 9.56
N ILE A 113 2.76 10.68 8.78
CA ILE A 113 2.85 10.79 7.31
C ILE A 113 1.60 11.48 6.78
N PRO A 114 1.73 12.61 6.05
CA PRO A 114 0.61 13.22 5.36
C PRO A 114 0.26 12.36 4.14
N VAL A 115 -0.42 11.22 4.37
CA VAL A 115 -0.97 10.29 3.36
C VAL A 115 -1.62 11.05 2.20
N ARG A 116 -2.20 12.20 2.50
CA ARG A 116 -2.89 13.09 1.55
C ARG A 116 -1.97 13.75 0.51
N GLY A 117 -0.72 14.07 0.86
CA GLY A 117 0.27 14.65 -0.05
C GLY A 117 0.86 13.59 -0.98
N LEU A 118 1.22 12.43 -0.41
CA LEU A 118 1.83 11.31 -1.13
C LEU A 118 0.87 10.72 -2.19
N VAL A 119 -0.37 10.43 -1.81
CA VAL A 119 -1.39 9.82 -2.70
C VAL A 119 -1.82 10.75 -3.83
N ARG A 120 -1.67 12.08 -3.68
CA ARG A 120 -2.02 13.05 -4.74
C ARG A 120 -0.91 13.24 -5.77
N GLY A 121 0.34 13.00 -5.40
CA GLY A 121 1.51 13.20 -6.27
C GLY A 121 2.00 11.94 -6.98
N ALA A 122 1.65 10.75 -6.47
CA ALA A 122 2.15 9.51 -7.02
C ALA A 122 1.43 9.10 -8.32
N ALA A 123 2.23 8.85 -9.36
CA ALA A 123 1.78 8.21 -10.58
C ALA A 123 1.56 6.70 -10.40
N VAL A 124 2.17 6.10 -9.38
CA VAL A 124 2.14 4.68 -9.05
C VAL A 124 1.14 4.37 -7.92
N PRO A 125 0.56 3.16 -7.85
CA PRO A 125 -0.22 2.72 -6.69
C PRO A 125 0.61 2.78 -5.40
N ILE A 126 0.01 3.23 -4.29
CA ILE A 126 0.66 3.26 -2.97
C ILE A 126 -0.07 2.36 -1.98
N ALA A 127 0.70 1.56 -1.25
CA ALA A 127 0.24 0.80 -0.09
C ALA A 127 0.94 1.28 1.20
N PHE A 128 0.18 1.36 2.30
CA PHE A 128 0.66 1.80 3.61
C PHE A 128 0.63 0.61 4.58
N ALA A 129 1.79 0.13 5.03
CA ALA A 129 1.92 -0.99 5.97
C ALA A 129 1.82 -0.52 7.42
N GLY A 130 0.73 -0.87 8.10
CA GLY A 130 0.44 -0.46 9.49
C GLY A 130 0.90 -1.45 10.56
N GLY A 131 1.19 -2.69 10.16
CA GLY A 131 1.58 -3.77 11.05
C GLY A 131 2.10 -4.98 10.27
N PRO A 132 2.52 -6.05 10.98
CA PRO A 132 3.12 -7.21 10.34
C PRO A 132 2.14 -7.90 9.40
N VAL A 133 2.69 -8.64 8.43
CA VAL A 133 1.93 -9.59 7.62
C VAL A 133 1.21 -10.57 8.55
N GLY A 134 -0.06 -10.85 8.30
CA GLY A 134 -0.90 -11.65 9.20
C GLY A 134 -1.49 -10.89 10.41
N GLY A 135 -1.10 -9.64 10.66
CA GLY A 135 -1.50 -8.87 11.85
C GLY A 135 -2.88 -8.19 11.82
N GLY A 136 -3.63 -8.29 10.72
CA GLY A 136 -4.94 -7.60 10.56
C GLY A 136 -5.58 -7.78 9.19
N PRO A 137 -6.61 -7.02 8.81
CA PRO A 137 -7.13 -7.04 7.45
C PRO A 137 -6.27 -6.18 6.49
N VAL A 138 -6.29 -6.53 5.21
CA VAL A 138 -5.86 -5.65 4.11
C VAL A 138 -7.02 -4.71 3.80
N VAL A 139 -6.88 -3.42 4.10
CA VAL A 139 -7.91 -2.42 3.85
C VAL A 139 -7.70 -1.80 2.47
N VAL A 140 -8.76 -1.74 1.65
CA VAL A 140 -8.73 -1.09 0.34
C VAL A 140 -9.74 0.05 0.26
N GLY A 141 -9.27 1.26 0.03
CA GLY A 141 -10.11 2.46 -0.05
C GLY A 141 -10.67 2.71 -1.44
N ILE A 142 -11.90 2.29 -1.76
CA ILE A 142 -12.50 2.50 -3.08
C ILE A 142 -13.40 3.74 -3.15
N ASP A 143 -13.51 4.32 -4.34
CA ASP A 143 -14.58 5.23 -4.70
C ASP A 143 -15.43 4.52 -5.76
N ALA A 144 -16.72 4.31 -5.47
CA ALA A 144 -17.63 3.52 -6.32
C ALA A 144 -17.80 4.13 -7.70
N TRP A 145 -17.54 5.43 -7.86
CA TRP A 145 -17.60 6.10 -9.16
C TRP A 145 -16.30 5.97 -9.97
N ARG A 146 -15.24 5.42 -9.36
CA ARG A 146 -13.90 5.30 -9.93
C ARG A 146 -13.20 4.04 -9.41
N ILE A 147 -13.85 2.89 -9.48
CA ILE A 147 -13.15 1.63 -9.22
C ILE A 147 -12.05 1.48 -10.27
N ARG A 148 -10.82 1.30 -9.80
CA ARG A 148 -9.71 0.86 -10.62
C ARG A 148 -9.53 -0.64 -10.33
N PRO A 149 -9.84 -1.55 -11.28
CA PRO A 149 -9.73 -2.99 -11.07
C PRO A 149 -8.35 -3.42 -10.56
N ALA A 150 -7.27 -2.79 -11.04
CA ALA A 150 -5.90 -3.04 -10.58
C ALA A 150 -5.70 -2.85 -9.07
N LYS A 151 -6.46 -1.93 -8.45
CA LYS A 151 -6.39 -1.67 -7.01
C LYS A 151 -7.07 -2.78 -6.20
N LEU A 152 -8.18 -3.31 -6.71
CA LEU A 152 -8.85 -4.46 -6.11
C LEU A 152 -7.99 -5.71 -6.29
N ALA A 153 -7.51 -5.97 -7.51
CA ALA A 153 -6.57 -7.06 -7.81
C ALA A 153 -5.43 -7.11 -6.80
N PHE A 154 -4.78 -5.96 -6.62
CA PHE A 154 -3.70 -5.83 -5.67
C PHE A 154 -4.08 -6.17 -4.23
N ALA A 155 -5.23 -5.67 -3.75
CA ALA A 155 -5.67 -5.96 -2.39
C ALA A 155 -6.02 -7.45 -2.20
N PHE A 156 -6.65 -8.07 -3.20
CA PHE A 156 -7.01 -9.49 -3.17
C PHE A 156 -5.79 -10.42 -3.29
N ASP A 157 -4.86 -10.15 -4.20
CA ASP A 157 -3.61 -10.90 -4.34
C ASP A 157 -2.85 -10.95 -3.01
N LEU A 158 -2.71 -9.79 -2.36
CA LEU A 158 -1.99 -9.67 -1.11
C LEU A 158 -2.70 -10.33 0.06
N ALA A 159 -4.02 -10.14 0.16
CA ALA A 159 -4.80 -10.79 1.20
C ALA A 159 -4.78 -12.31 1.04
N ASN A 160 -4.86 -12.82 -0.20
CA ASN A 160 -4.76 -14.24 -0.49
C ASN A 160 -3.38 -14.80 -0.11
N ALA A 161 -2.31 -14.13 -0.54
CA ALA A 161 -0.94 -14.54 -0.22
C ALA A 161 -0.65 -14.51 1.28
N ALA A 162 -1.25 -13.57 2.02
CA ALA A 162 -1.09 -13.46 3.46
C ALA A 162 -2.10 -14.28 4.29
N GLY A 163 -3.10 -14.91 3.66
CA GLY A 163 -4.21 -15.57 4.35
C GLY A 163 -5.08 -14.62 5.19
N GLN A 164 -5.29 -13.39 4.73
CA GLN A 164 -5.96 -12.30 5.47
C GLN A 164 -7.30 -11.90 4.84
N GLU A 165 -8.15 -11.24 5.62
CA GLU A 165 -9.39 -10.63 5.14
C GLU A 165 -9.11 -9.37 4.32
N VAL A 166 -9.82 -9.17 3.21
CA VAL A 166 -9.90 -7.87 2.53
C VAL A 166 -11.04 -7.05 3.14
N HIS A 167 -10.72 -5.89 3.69
CA HIS A 167 -11.70 -4.92 4.13
C HIS A 167 -11.85 -3.78 3.11
N ILE A 168 -12.91 -3.85 2.31
CA ILE A 168 -13.25 -2.83 1.32
C ILE A 168 -13.95 -1.67 2.02
N LEU A 169 -13.27 -0.53 2.06
CA LEU A 169 -13.80 0.72 2.61
C LEU A 169 -14.18 1.65 1.47
N HIS A 170 -15.47 1.95 1.36
CA HIS A 170 -15.96 2.99 0.46
C HIS A 170 -16.29 4.27 1.23
N THR A 171 -15.79 5.39 0.72
CA THR A 171 -16.02 6.72 1.28
C THR A 171 -16.89 7.54 0.33
N GLY A 172 -18.17 7.74 0.67
CA GLY A 172 -19.15 8.48 -0.14
C GLY A 172 -19.55 9.82 0.48
N THR A 173 -20.18 10.70 -0.30
CA THR A 173 -20.68 11.99 0.23
C THR A 173 -22.07 11.87 0.86
N ARG A 174 -22.38 12.71 1.86
CA ARG A 174 -23.67 12.71 2.61
C ARG A 174 -24.92 12.81 1.74
N ARG A 175 -24.79 13.30 0.49
CA ARG A 175 -25.89 13.57 -0.45
C ARG A 175 -26.63 12.31 -0.91
N TRP A 176 -26.13 11.11 -0.58
CA TRP A 176 -26.61 9.85 -1.15
C TRP A 176 -27.15 8.82 -0.13
N ARG A 177 -27.38 9.21 1.14
CA ARG A 177 -27.71 8.26 2.23
C ARG A 177 -28.89 7.30 1.99
N GLY A 178 -29.89 7.68 1.19
CA GLY A 178 -31.11 6.86 0.97
C GLY A 178 -31.07 5.94 -0.25
N THR A 179 -30.48 6.40 -1.35
CA THR A 179 -30.37 5.67 -2.64
C THR A 179 -29.05 4.93 -2.81
N ALA A 180 -27.96 5.39 -2.16
CA ALA A 180 -26.66 4.73 -2.25
C ALA A 180 -26.69 3.34 -1.65
N ALA A 181 -27.12 3.14 -0.38
CA ALA A 181 -26.98 1.84 0.29
C ALA A 181 -27.58 0.65 -0.51
N ARG A 182 -28.69 0.88 -1.24
CA ARG A 182 -29.37 -0.16 -2.04
C ARG A 182 -28.80 -0.30 -3.46
N ALA A 183 -28.45 0.80 -4.13
CA ALA A 183 -27.71 0.76 -5.40
C ALA A 183 -26.29 0.19 -5.22
N PHE A 184 -25.76 0.32 -4.01
CA PHE A 184 -24.41 -0.06 -3.62
C PHE A 184 -24.26 -1.52 -3.19
N ALA A 185 -25.28 -2.10 -2.53
CA ALA A 185 -25.32 -3.55 -2.36
C ALA A 185 -25.40 -4.24 -3.73
N GLY A 186 -26.18 -3.69 -4.67
CA GLY A 186 -26.22 -4.17 -6.06
C GLY A 186 -24.88 -3.99 -6.79
N PHE A 187 -24.22 -2.85 -6.61
CA PHE A 187 -22.89 -2.57 -7.16
C PHE A 187 -21.80 -3.47 -6.57
N ALA A 188 -21.78 -3.67 -5.25
CA ALA A 188 -20.83 -4.56 -4.59
C ALA A 188 -21.00 -6.00 -5.06
N VAL A 189 -22.24 -6.49 -5.21
CA VAL A 189 -22.49 -7.84 -5.72
C VAL A 189 -22.14 -7.98 -7.21
N ALA A 190 -22.44 -6.98 -8.03
CA ALA A 190 -22.15 -7.01 -9.47
C ALA A 190 -20.65 -6.89 -9.78
N GLU A 191 -19.92 -6.02 -9.08
CA GLU A 191 -18.51 -5.75 -9.36
C GLU A 191 -17.55 -6.64 -8.56
N LEU A 192 -17.95 -7.17 -7.40
CA LEU A 192 -17.11 -8.06 -6.59
C LEU A 192 -17.37 -9.54 -6.85
N GLY A 193 -18.43 -9.90 -7.57
CA GLY A 193 -18.76 -11.30 -7.86
C GLY A 193 -17.59 -12.05 -8.50
N ASP A 194 -16.99 -11.47 -9.53
CA ASP A 194 -15.83 -12.06 -10.23
C ASP A 194 -14.60 -12.20 -9.31
N TRP A 195 -14.41 -11.26 -8.38
CA TRP A 195 -13.32 -11.32 -7.39
C TRP A 195 -13.56 -12.42 -6.37
N LEU A 196 -14.78 -12.57 -5.85
CA LEU A 196 -15.10 -13.63 -4.90
C LEU A 196 -15.00 -15.03 -5.53
N VAL A 197 -15.28 -15.15 -6.84
CA VAL A 197 -15.06 -16.39 -7.59
C VAL A 197 -13.57 -16.65 -7.80
N SER A 198 -12.78 -15.61 -8.09
CA SER A 198 -11.34 -15.74 -8.34
C SER A 198 -10.53 -15.95 -7.06
N TYR A 199 -11.04 -15.49 -5.91
CA TYR A 199 -10.38 -15.57 -4.60
C TYR A 199 -11.33 -16.17 -3.55
N PRO A 200 -11.69 -17.46 -3.68
CA PRO A 200 -12.73 -18.09 -2.84
C PRO A 200 -12.33 -18.16 -1.36
N ASP A 201 -11.03 -18.18 -1.07
CA ASP A 201 -10.49 -18.29 0.29
C ASP A 201 -10.30 -16.93 0.98
N VAL A 202 -10.48 -15.82 0.24
CA VAL A 202 -10.34 -14.48 0.80
C VAL A 202 -11.67 -14.03 1.39
N ALA A 203 -11.72 -13.96 2.72
CA ALA A 203 -12.84 -13.32 3.41
C ALA A 203 -12.91 -11.84 3.02
N VAL A 204 -14.12 -11.35 2.71
CA VAL A 204 -14.34 -9.95 2.34
C VAL A 204 -15.28 -9.27 3.32
N ARG A 205 -14.80 -8.21 3.95
CA ARG A 205 -15.61 -7.30 4.75
C ARG A 205 -15.83 -6.00 3.99
N TYR A 206 -17.07 -5.52 4.04
CA TYR A 206 -17.46 -4.30 3.35
C TYR A 206 -17.91 -3.20 4.34
N GLU A 207 -17.40 -1.98 4.19
CA GLU A 207 -17.83 -0.81 4.97
C GLU A 207 -18.13 0.40 4.05
N PHE A 208 -19.32 0.97 4.21
CA PHE A 208 -19.66 2.29 3.67
C PHE A 208 -19.56 3.35 4.76
N THR A 209 -18.92 4.47 4.46
CA THR A 209 -18.87 5.61 5.37
C THR A 209 -19.10 6.94 4.66
N THR A 210 -19.77 7.87 5.36
CA THR A 210 -19.91 9.27 4.93
C THR A 210 -18.91 10.21 5.60
N ALA A 211 -18.02 9.67 6.44
CA ALA A 211 -16.96 10.45 7.06
C ALA A 211 -15.86 10.76 6.04
N GLY A 212 -15.11 11.85 6.27
CA GLY A 212 -14.07 12.29 5.33
C GLY A 212 -13.06 11.17 5.06
N ARG A 213 -12.80 10.89 3.78
CA ARG A 213 -11.94 9.77 3.32
C ARG A 213 -10.63 9.67 4.10
N THR A 214 -9.94 10.79 4.24
CA THR A 214 -8.63 10.86 4.93
C THR A 214 -8.72 10.46 6.41
N SER A 215 -9.75 10.91 7.16
CA SER A 215 -9.85 10.58 8.58
C SER A 215 -10.26 9.13 8.82
N VAL A 216 -11.06 8.56 7.91
CA VAL A 216 -11.42 7.14 8.01
C VAL A 216 -10.25 6.25 7.62
N LEU A 217 -9.58 6.54 6.51
CA LEU A 217 -8.40 5.78 6.09
C LEU A 217 -7.30 5.85 7.15
N ALA A 218 -7.00 7.02 7.71
CA ALA A 218 -5.99 7.15 8.77
C ALA A 218 -6.36 6.38 10.04
N ARG A 219 -7.63 6.38 10.44
CA ARG A 219 -8.10 5.59 11.59
C ARG A 219 -8.05 4.09 11.30
N ARG A 220 -8.41 3.66 10.09
CA ARG A 220 -8.41 2.25 9.69
C ARG A 220 -7.01 1.71 9.46
N ALA A 221 -6.07 2.54 8.98
CA ALA A 221 -4.67 2.18 8.86
C ALA A 221 -4.06 1.71 10.19
N ARG A 222 -4.52 2.22 11.33
CA ARG A 222 -4.06 1.79 12.66
C ARG A 222 -4.48 0.37 13.05
N ALA A 223 -5.54 -0.15 12.45
CA ALA A 223 -6.06 -1.49 12.69
C ALA A 223 -5.86 -2.41 11.48
N ALA A 224 -5.29 -1.88 10.39
CA ALA A 224 -4.98 -2.61 9.17
C ALA A 224 -3.54 -3.07 9.24
N SER A 225 -3.26 -4.28 8.75
CA SER A 225 -1.89 -4.67 8.46
C SER A 225 -1.39 -3.93 7.21
N LEU A 226 -2.28 -3.68 6.24
CA LEU A 226 -1.99 -2.92 5.02
C LEU A 226 -3.18 -2.06 4.59
N LEU A 227 -2.93 -0.84 4.12
CA LEU A 227 -3.93 0.04 3.50
C LEU A 227 -3.55 0.38 2.06
N VAL A 228 -4.44 0.09 1.10
CA VAL A 228 -4.26 0.40 -0.32
C VAL A 228 -4.97 1.71 -0.71
N GLY A 229 -4.17 2.70 -1.15
CA GLY A 229 -4.52 4.11 -1.35
C GLY A 229 -5.17 4.49 -2.67
#